data_AF-A0A849FAF3-F1
#
_entry.id   AF-A0A849FAF3-F1
#
_cell.length_a   1.000
_cell.length_b   1.000
_cell.length_c   1.000
_cell.angle_alpha   90.00
_cell.angle_beta   90.00
_cell.angle_gamma   90.00
#
_symmetry.space_group_name_H-M   'P 1'
#
loop_
_entity.id
_entity.type
_entity.pdbx_description
1 polymer ?
#
loop_
_entity_poly.entity_id
_entity_poly.type
_entity_poly.pdbx_seq_one_letter_code
_entity_poly.pdbx_strand_id
1 'polypeptide(L)' 'MNTAFSPNDLSAVIEADRAHLWHHLLQHKPHETTDPRIIVEGKGLRV' A
#
# COMPACT_ATOMS: atom_id res chain seq x y z
N MET A 1 22.50 14.87 6.05
CA MET A 1 21.55 13.99 6.74
C MET A 1 21.57 12.64 6.03
N ASN A 2 22.04 11.58 6.69
CA ASN A 2 21.93 10.21 6.16
C ASN A 2 20.54 9.70 6.52
N THR A 3 19.55 9.97 5.68
CA THR A 3 18.28 9.25 5.72
C THR A 3 18.55 7.85 5.20
N ALA A 4 18.73 6.90 6.12
CA ALA A 4 18.71 5.48 5.78
C ALA A 4 17.30 5.15 5.30
N PHE A 5 17.11 5.04 3.98
CA PHE A 5 15.86 4.53 3.44
C PHE A 5 15.69 3.10 3.93
N SER A 6 14.58 2.83 4.63
CA SER A 6 14.23 1.46 4.95
C SER A 6 14.07 0.72 3.62
N PRO A 7 14.66 -0.47 3.47
CA PRO A 7 14.27 -1.36 2.39
C PRO A 7 12.74 -1.52 2.42
N ASN A 8 12.10 -1.28 1.27
CA ASN A 8 10.64 -1.33 1.09
C ASN A 8 9.82 -0.29 1.89
N ASP A 9 10.28 0.95 2.00
CA ASP A 9 9.40 2.05 2.39
C ASP A 9 8.33 2.31 1.30
N LEU A 10 7.08 2.02 1.63
CA LEU A 10 5.92 2.18 0.74
C LEU A 10 5.00 3.34 1.16
N SER A 11 5.42 4.20 2.10
CA SER A 11 4.54 5.25 2.65
C SER A 11 3.97 6.16 1.56
N ALA A 12 4.77 6.56 0.57
CA ALA A 12 4.29 7.40 -0.53
C ALA A 12 3.21 6.70 -1.40
N VAL A 13 3.32 5.38 -1.58
CA VAL A 13 2.36 4.59 -2.36
C VAL A 13 1.05 4.44 -1.60
N ILE A 14 1.13 4.17 -0.30
CA ILE A 14 -0.04 4.06 0.59
C ILE A 14 -0.84 5.36 0.61
N GLU A 15 -0.17 6.51 0.77
CA GLU A 15 -0.84 7.81 0.78
C GLU A 15 -1.48 8.13 -0.57
N ALA A 16 -0.82 7.76 -1.67
CA ALA A 16 -1.39 7.92 -3.00
C ALA A 16 -2.63 7.02 -3.23
N ASP A 17 -2.63 5.78 -2.73
CA ASP A 17 -3.79 4.87 -2.82
C ASP A 17 -5.00 5.46 -2.08
N ARG A 18 -4.80 5.85 -0.81
CA ARG A 18 -5.84 6.45 0.03
C ARG A 18 -6.48 7.70 -0.56
N ALA A 19 -5.68 8.54 -1.22
CA ALA A 19 -6.14 9.83 -1.72
C ALA A 19 -6.91 9.72 -3.05
N HIS A 20 -6.66 8.68 -3.85
CA HIS A 20 -7.09 8.67 -5.25
C HIS A 20 -7.83 7.40 -5.70
N LEU A 21 -7.76 6.30 -4.96
CA LEU A 21 -8.29 5.01 -5.41
C LEU A 21 -9.54 4.61 -4.62
N TRP A 22 -10.58 4.23 -5.37
CA TRP A 22 -11.78 3.61 -4.82
C TRP A 22 -11.81 2.14 -5.16
N HIS A 23 -11.70 1.28 -4.15
CA HIS A 23 -11.61 -0.16 -4.33
C HIS A 23 -13.00 -0.74 -4.67
N HIS A 24 -13.09 -1.48 -5.78
CA HIS A 24 -14.37 -1.89 -6.38
C HIS A 24 -15.18 -2.91 -5.54
N LEU A 25 -14.51 -3.77 -4.76
CA LEU A 25 -15.13 -4.82 -3.93
C LEU A 25 -14.74 -4.74 -2.46
N LEU A 26 -14.18 -3.61 -2.04
CA LEU A 26 -13.75 -3.38 -0.67
C LEU A 26 -14.28 -2.03 -0.22
N GLN A 27 -14.77 -1.96 1.01
CA GLN A 27 -15.21 -0.68 1.58
C GLN A 27 -14.00 0.24 1.73
N HIS A 28 -14.17 1.53 1.42
CA HIS A 28 -13.11 2.53 1.58
C HIS A 28 -12.88 2.90 3.06
N LYS A 29 -13.92 2.81 3.89
CA LYS A 29 -13.91 3.24 5.30
C LYS A 29 -12.73 2.69 6.13
N PRO A 30 -12.36 1.38 6.05
CA PRO A 30 -11.22 0.85 6.80
C PRO A 30 -9.87 1.44 6.37
N HIS A 31 -9.72 1.90 5.13
CA HIS A 31 -8.46 2.47 4.64
C HIS A 31 -8.18 3.87 5.18
N GLU A 32 -9.11 4.49 5.91
CA GLU A 32 -8.86 5.74 6.65
C GLU A 32 -7.91 5.53 7.83
N THR A 33 -7.84 4.31 8.38
CA THR A 33 -7.03 3.99 9.57
C THR A 33 -6.11 2.78 9.40
N THR A 34 -6.37 1.93 8.40
CA THR A 34 -5.56 0.75 8.09
C THR A 34 -4.89 0.93 6.74
N ASP A 35 -3.62 0.56 6.62
CA ASP A 35 -2.92 0.65 5.33
C ASP A 35 -3.44 -0.44 4.37
N PRO A 36 -3.61 -0.11 3.07
CA PRO A 36 -3.96 -1.09 2.06
C PRO A 36 -2.83 -2.11 1.90
N ARG A 37 -3.17 -3.37 1.63
CA ARG A 37 -2.16 -4.39 1.30
C ARG A 37 -1.62 -4.14 -0.11
N ILE A 38 -0.35 -3.79 -0.20
CA ILE A 38 0.37 -3.64 -1.46
C ILE A 38 1.08 -4.95 -1.81
N ILE A 39 0.74 -5.54 -2.96
CA ILE A 39 1.40 -6.74 -3.49
C ILE A 39 2.26 -6.30 -4.67
N VAL A 40 3.59 -6.49 -4.57
CA VAL A 40 4.56 -6.02 -5.57
C VAL A 40 5.00 -7.12 -6.54
N GLU A 41 4.99 -8.38 -6.11
CA GLU A 41 5.34 -9.53 -6.94
C GLU A 41 4.59 -10.79 -6.54
N GLY A 42 4.61 -11.80 -7.41
CA GLY A 42 4.08 -13.13 -7.14
C GLY A 42 4.81 -14.19 -7.96
N LYS A 43 4.96 -15.40 -7.40
CA LYS A 43 5.64 -16.52 -8.06
C LYS A 43 4.84 -17.81 -7.90
N GLY A 44 4.38 -18.35 -9.03
CA GLY A 44 3.52 -19.54 -9.04
C GLY A 44 2.19 -19.26 -8.34
N LEU A 45 1.97 -19.93 -7.20
CA LEU A 45 0.75 -19.79 -6.38
C LEU A 45 0.92 -18.90 -5.14
N ARG A 46 2.01 -18.13 -5.02
CA ARG A 46 2.33 -17.30 -3.85
C ARG A 46 2.57 -15.84 -4.20
N VAL A 47 2.28 -14.97 -3.23
CA VAL A 47 2.52 -13.52 -3.19
C VAL A 47 3.05 -13.13 -1.82
#